data_AF-A0A3N5S9W3-F1
#
_entry.id   AF-A0A3N5S9W3-F1
#
_cell.length_a   1.000
_cell.length_b   1.000
_cell.length_c   1.000
_cell.angle_alpha   90.00
_cell.angle_beta   90.00
_cell.angle_gamma   90.00
#
_symmetry.space_group_name_H-M   'P 1'
#
loop_
_entity.id
_entity.type
_entity.pdbx_description
1 polymer ?
#
loop_
_entity_poly.entity_id
_entity_poly.type
_entity_poly.pdbx_seq_one_letter_code
_entity_poly.pdbx_strand_id
1 'polypeptide(L)'
;MVLPLSFLAIMGVVGLAGVVVNNSIVYLDFINISRSGGMSPFDASIEAGAKRVRPILLSSLTTVLGLFPTAYGIGGNDPFLKPMALSMAWGLAFGTLITLFATPVLYNIFEDIRMFFFRKRESAPPQATIPVFEIESGDPTATGAGPAPRRGRKR
;
A
#
# COMPACT_ATOMS: atom_id res chain seq x y z
N MET A 1 7.43 7.69 37.16
CA MET A 1 8.73 7.01 37.14
C MET A 1 9.53 7.57 35.96
N VAL A 2 10.43 8.53 36.21
CA VAL A 2 11.30 9.07 35.16
C VAL A 2 12.61 8.30 35.26
N LEU A 3 12.90 7.43 34.29
CA LEU A 3 14.20 6.79 34.18
C LEU A 3 15.17 7.81 33.56
N PRO A 4 16.39 7.97 34.08
CA PRO A 4 17.39 8.81 33.45
C PRO A 4 17.67 8.30 32.03
N LEU A 5 17.95 9.22 31.10
CA LEU A 5 18.39 8.90 29.74
C LEU A 5 19.70 8.09 29.85
N SER A 6 19.57 6.78 29.76
CA SER A 6 20.69 5.85 29.75
C SER A 6 21.06 5.50 28.32
N PHE A 7 22.32 5.12 28.09
CA PHE A 7 22.79 4.65 26.79
C PHE A 7 21.89 3.52 26.24
N LEU A 8 21.42 2.62 27.10
CA LEU A 8 20.53 1.53 26.71
C LEU A 8 19.11 1.98 26.36
N ALA A 9 18.60 3.06 26.95
CA ALA A 9 17.34 3.67 26.51
C ALA A 9 17.46 4.16 25.06
N ILE A 10 18.58 4.79 24.71
CA ILE A 10 18.85 5.25 23.34
C ILE A 10 18.93 4.05 22.38
N MET A 11 19.63 2.98 22.77
CA MET A 11 19.67 1.74 21.99
C MET A 11 18.27 1.15 21.76
N GLY A 12 17.39 1.22 22.76
CA GLY A 12 15.99 0.84 22.62
C GLY A 12 15.24 1.68 21.58
N VAL A 13 15.41 3.01 21.59
CA VAL A 13 14.80 3.91 20.60
C VAL A 13 15.32 3.62 19.18
N VAL A 14 16.61 3.35 19.02
CA VAL A 14 17.19 2.98 17.71
C VAL A 14 16.61 1.65 17.20
N GLY A 15 16.52 0.64 18.07
CA GLY A 15 15.91 -0.64 17.72
C GLY A 15 14.42 -0.50 17.34
N LEU A 16 13.69 0.33 18.08
CA LEU A 16 12.30 0.69 17.79
C LEU A 16 12.14 1.32 16.39
N ALA A 17 13.04 2.21 16.00
CA ALA A 17 12.97 2.85 14.68
C ALA A 17 12.98 1.80 13.54
N GLY A 18 13.76 0.74 13.68
CA GLY A 18 13.77 -0.38 12.73
C GLY A 18 12.42 -1.08 12.61
N VAL A 19 11.75 -1.34 13.74
CA VAL A 19 10.41 -1.96 13.75
C VAL A 19 9.38 -1.06 13.05
N VAL A 20 9.41 0.23 13.35
CA VAL A 20 8.49 1.23 12.78
C VAL A 20 8.68 1.38 11.26
N VAL A 21 9.94 1.43 10.81
CA VAL A 21 10.27 1.50 9.38
C VAL A 21 9.83 0.23 8.66
N ASN A 22 10.07 -0.95 9.24
CA ASN A 22 9.64 -2.22 8.65
C ASN A 22 8.11 -2.27 8.47
N ASN A 23 7.35 -1.85 9.49
CA ASN A 23 5.89 -1.80 9.41
C ASN A 23 5.42 -0.85 8.29
N SER A 24 6.14 0.26 8.06
CA SER A 24 5.82 1.24 7.02
C SER A 24 6.13 0.74 5.60
N ILE A 25 7.29 0.09 5.42
CA ILE A 25 7.72 -0.45 4.13
C ILE A 25 6.73 -1.50 3.62
N VAL A 26 6.33 -2.44 4.48
CA VAL A 26 5.39 -3.51 4.13
C VAL A 26 4.02 -2.96 3.72
N TYR A 27 3.60 -1.85 4.33
CA TYR A 27 2.36 -1.18 3.97
C TYR A 27 2.48 -0.54 2.59
N LEU A 28 3.51 0.29 2.37
CA LEU A 28 3.73 0.99 1.09
C LEU A 28 3.86 0.02 -0.08
N ASP A 29 4.59 -1.07 0.11
CA ASP A 29 4.73 -2.13 -0.89
C ASP A 29 3.38 -2.74 -1.27
N PHE A 30 2.49 -2.95 -0.30
CA PHE A 30 1.15 -3.44 -0.58
C PHE A 30 0.32 -2.45 -1.40
N ILE A 31 0.43 -1.14 -1.12
CA ILE A 31 -0.26 -0.14 -1.95
C ILE A 31 0.25 -0.18 -3.39
N ASN A 32 1.57 -0.30 -3.58
CA ASN A 32 2.17 -0.39 -4.91
C ASN A 32 1.67 -1.63 -5.68
N ILE A 33 1.55 -2.77 -5.00
CA ILE A 33 0.96 -3.99 -5.55
C ILE A 33 -0.51 -3.77 -5.91
N SER A 34 -1.33 -3.22 -5.00
CA SER A 34 -2.74 -2.91 -5.28
C SER A 34 -2.92 -1.96 -6.46
N ARG A 35 -2.01 -1.00 -6.64
CA ARG A 35 -1.98 -0.11 -7.80
C ARG A 35 -1.65 -0.81 -9.11
N SER A 36 -0.74 -1.78 -9.09
CA SER A 36 -0.43 -2.56 -10.30
C SER A 36 -1.64 -3.34 -10.82
N GLY A 37 -2.63 -3.60 -9.96
CA GLY A 37 -3.93 -4.18 -10.31
C GLY A 37 -4.97 -3.20 -10.87
N GLY A 38 -4.61 -1.93 -11.09
CA GLY A 38 -5.49 -0.93 -11.72
C GLY A 38 -6.44 -0.19 -10.76
N MET A 39 -6.29 -0.35 -9.44
CA MET A 39 -7.11 0.38 -8.46
C MET A 39 -6.77 1.88 -8.42
N SER A 40 -7.80 2.69 -8.12
CA SER A 40 -7.60 4.11 -7.82
C SER A 40 -6.69 4.28 -6.59
N PRO A 41 -5.87 5.35 -6.51
CA PRO A 41 -4.98 5.58 -5.37
C PRO A 41 -5.68 5.56 -4.01
N PHE A 42 -6.91 6.08 -3.97
CA PHE A 42 -7.69 6.17 -2.75
C PHE A 42 -8.19 4.80 -2.30
N ASP A 43 -8.76 4.01 -3.23
CA ASP A 43 -9.26 2.67 -2.93
C ASP A 43 -8.11 1.72 -2.56
N ALA A 44 -6.98 1.82 -3.26
CA ALA A 44 -5.77 1.05 -2.95
C ALA A 44 -5.26 1.34 -1.53
N SER A 45 -5.32 2.59 -1.08
CA SER A 45 -4.88 2.99 0.27
C SER A 45 -5.78 2.42 1.37
N ILE A 46 -7.11 2.42 1.14
CA ILE A 46 -8.09 1.87 2.09
C ILE A 46 -7.96 0.34 2.16
N GLU A 47 -7.86 -0.33 1.01
CA GLU A 47 -7.73 -1.78 0.97
C GLU A 47 -6.40 -2.26 1.58
N ALA A 48 -5.31 -1.54 1.29
CA ALA A 48 -4.02 -1.77 1.94
C ALA A 48 -4.11 -1.61 3.46
N GLY A 49 -4.79 -0.56 3.92
CA GLY A 49 -5.06 -0.32 5.33
C GLY A 49 -5.77 -1.49 5.98
N ALA A 50 -6.93 -1.87 5.44
CA ALA A 50 -7.75 -2.96 5.99
C ALA A 50 -6.99 -4.29 6.10
N LYS A 51 -6.15 -4.62 5.10
CA LYS A 51 -5.39 -5.89 5.08
C LYS A 51 -4.14 -5.86 5.95
N ARG A 52 -3.52 -4.70 6.18
CA ARG A 52 -2.25 -4.58 6.92
C ARG A 52 -2.40 -4.19 8.38
N VAL A 53 -3.49 -3.53 8.77
CA VAL A 53 -3.76 -3.14 10.16
C VAL A 53 -3.71 -4.35 11.10
N ARG A 54 -4.30 -5.50 10.70
CA ARG A 54 -4.27 -6.72 11.50
C ARG A 54 -2.83 -7.25 11.75
N PRO A 55 -2.01 -7.51 10.72
CA PRO A 55 -0.60 -7.90 10.91
C PRO A 55 0.24 -6.91 11.73
N ILE A 56 0.12 -5.60 11.47
CA ILE A 56 0.93 -4.56 12.14
C ILE A 56 0.58 -4.48 13.62
N LEU A 57 -0.71 -4.57 13.96
CA LEU A 57 -1.15 -4.61 15.35
C LEU A 57 -0.67 -5.87 16.06
N LEU A 58 -0.72 -7.03 15.39
CA LEU A 58 -0.25 -8.30 15.96
C LEU A 58 1.25 -8.27 16.25
N SER A 59 2.08 -7.77 15.34
CA SER A 59 3.53 -7.67 15.57
C SER A 59 3.83 -6.73 16.72
N SER A 60 3.23 -5.54 16.70
CA SER A 60 3.42 -4.52 17.73
C SER A 60 2.99 -5.02 19.10
N LEU A 61 1.82 -5.65 19.19
CA LEU A 61 1.30 -6.22 20.43
C LEU A 61 2.21 -7.34 20.93
N THR A 62 2.67 -8.24 20.05
CA THR A 62 3.59 -9.33 20.42
C THR A 62 4.88 -8.78 21.00
N THR A 63 5.46 -7.74 20.40
CA THR A 63 6.68 -7.11 20.93
C THR A 63 6.44 -6.43 22.28
N VAL A 64 5.34 -5.68 22.43
CA VAL A 64 5.00 -5.03 23.71
C VAL A 64 4.78 -6.07 24.80
N LEU A 65 4.05 -7.15 24.52
CA LEU A 65 3.80 -8.24 25.46
C LEU A 65 5.09 -9.00 25.82
N GLY A 66 5.98 -9.23 24.84
CA GLY A 66 7.28 -9.87 25.07
C GLY A 66 8.20 -9.02 25.95
N LEU A 67 8.13 -7.70 25.83
CA LEU A 67 8.90 -6.76 26.64
C LEU A 67 8.23 -6.41 27.98
N PHE A 68 6.94 -6.69 28.14
CA PHE A 68 6.16 -6.37 29.32
C PHE A 68 6.77 -6.91 30.65
N PRO A 69 7.14 -8.20 30.77
CA PRO A 69 7.73 -8.69 32.02
C PRO A 69 9.05 -7.99 32.35
N THR A 70 9.92 -7.76 31.36
CA THR A 70 11.20 -7.07 31.54
C THR A 70 11.01 -5.58 31.89
N ALA A 71 10.06 -4.91 31.24
CA ALA A 71 9.77 -3.50 31.48
C ALA A 71 9.27 -3.25 32.92
N TYR A 72 8.47 -4.16 33.46
CA TYR A 72 7.95 -4.07 34.83
C TYR A 72 8.78 -4.82 35.88
N GLY A 73 9.80 -5.58 35.46
CA GLY A 73 10.70 -6.32 36.36
C GLY A 73 10.08 -7.59 36.96
N ILE A 74 9.13 -8.22 36.25
CA ILE A 74 8.49 -9.47 36.66
C ILE A 74 9.49 -10.62 36.42
N GLY A 75 9.93 -11.26 37.50
CA GLY A 75 10.91 -12.37 37.44
C GLY A 75 12.38 -11.95 37.54
N GLY A 76 12.66 -10.66 37.76
CA GLY A 76 14.01 -10.12 37.94
C GLY A 76 14.07 -8.64 37.59
N ASN A 77 14.85 -7.85 38.34
CA ASN A 77 14.99 -6.41 38.12
C ASN A 77 16.39 -6.10 37.62
N ASP A 78 16.51 -5.92 36.30
CA ASP A 78 17.75 -5.50 35.65
C ASP A 78 17.70 -3.98 35.37
N PRO A 79 18.55 -3.17 36.03
CA PRO A 79 18.60 -1.73 35.84
C PRO A 79 18.98 -1.30 34.42
N PHE A 80 19.64 -2.17 33.66
CA PHE A 80 20.11 -1.91 32.31
C PHE A 80 19.04 -2.22 31.26
N LEU A 81 18.38 -3.37 31.36
CA LEU A 81 17.34 -3.78 30.40
C LEU A 81 16.02 -3.04 30.61
N LYS A 82 15.70 -2.66 31.84
CA LYS A 82 14.45 -1.95 32.16
C LYS A 82 14.23 -0.66 31.35
N PRO A 83 15.17 0.31 31.32
CA PRO A 83 14.98 1.54 30.53
C PRO A 83 14.90 1.29 29.03
N MET A 84 15.63 0.29 28.53
CA MET A 84 15.56 -0.13 27.12
C MET A 84 14.16 -0.67 26.80
N ALA A 85 13.69 -1.68 27.55
CA ALA A 85 12.40 -2.31 27.34
C ALA A 85 11.23 -1.32 27.49
N LEU A 86 11.30 -0.41 28.47
CA LEU A 86 10.27 0.60 28.69
C LEU A 86 10.19 1.59 27.51
N SER A 87 11.34 2.04 26.99
CA SER A 87 11.40 2.94 25.83
C SER A 87 10.81 2.29 24.57
N MET A 88 11.13 1.01 24.33
CA MET A 88 10.62 0.26 23.19
C MET A 88 9.13 -0.03 23.32
N ALA A 89 8.65 -0.46 24.48
CA ALA A 89 7.25 -0.82 24.67
C ALA A 89 6.32 0.38 24.43
N TRP A 90 6.59 1.52 25.07
CA TRP A 90 5.79 2.73 24.90
C TRP A 90 6.00 3.39 23.54
N GLY A 91 7.25 3.42 23.08
CA GLY A 91 7.58 4.00 21.78
C GLY A 91 6.98 3.19 20.62
N LEU A 92 6.89 1.86 20.73
CA LEU A 92 6.24 1.03 19.73
C LEU A 92 4.73 1.17 19.79
N ALA A 93 4.12 1.15 20.98
CA ALA A 93 2.68 1.34 21.13
C ALA A 93 2.22 2.66 20.48
N PHE A 94 2.94 3.75 20.77
CA PHE A 94 2.63 5.07 20.21
C PHE A 94 3.05 5.20 18.73
N GLY A 95 4.24 4.71 18.38
CA GLY A 95 4.78 4.75 17.02
C GLY A 95 3.91 3.98 16.04
N THR A 96 3.41 2.80 16.43
CA THR A 96 2.49 2.03 15.59
C THR A 96 1.19 2.77 15.33
N LEU A 97 0.62 3.43 16.35
CA LEU A 97 -0.57 4.27 16.14
C LEU A 97 -0.26 5.40 15.14
N ILE A 98 0.85 6.11 15.34
CA ILE A 98 1.27 7.17 14.41
C ILE A 98 1.43 6.62 13.00
N THR A 99 2.17 5.53 12.80
CA THR A 99 2.38 4.93 11.48
C THR A 99 1.07 4.53 10.83
N LEU A 100 0.14 3.92 11.57
CA LEU A 100 -1.14 3.50 11.03
C LEU A 100 -1.95 4.66 10.42
N PHE A 101 -1.88 5.85 11.01
CA PHE A 101 -2.53 7.06 10.48
C PHE A 101 -1.65 7.84 9.50
N ALA A 102 -0.35 7.94 9.76
CA ALA A 102 0.60 8.69 8.97
C ALA A 102 0.82 8.06 7.59
N THR A 103 0.90 6.73 7.50
CA THR A 103 1.15 6.05 6.22
C THR A 103 0.06 6.30 5.17
N PRO A 104 -1.26 6.14 5.44
CA PRO A 104 -2.29 6.46 4.45
C PRO A 104 -2.35 7.96 4.11
N VAL A 105 -2.11 8.84 5.08
CA VAL A 105 -2.09 10.30 4.85
C VAL A 105 -0.90 10.70 3.97
N LEU A 106 0.30 10.24 4.30
CA LEU A 106 1.52 10.47 3.52
C LEU A 106 1.34 9.97 2.09
N TYR A 107 0.75 8.80 1.92
CA TYR A 107 0.50 8.26 0.58
C TYR A 107 -0.41 9.16 -0.26
N ASN A 108 -1.54 9.63 0.30
CA ASN A 108 -2.43 10.56 -0.41
C ASN A 108 -1.73 11.88 -0.73
N ILE A 109 -0.93 12.42 0.19
CA ILE A 109 -0.13 13.63 -0.05
C ILE A 109 0.89 13.42 -1.18
N PHE A 110 1.59 12.29 -1.19
CA PHE A 110 2.51 11.96 -2.28
C PHE A 110 1.81 11.88 -3.63
N GLU A 111 0.59 11.34 -3.66
CA GLU A 111 -0.22 11.29 -4.86
C GLU A 111 -0.67 12.69 -5.33
N ASP A 112 -1.13 13.53 -4.41
CA ASP A 112 -1.51 14.92 -4.71
C ASP A 112 -0.32 15.73 -5.22
N ILE A 113 0.85 15.59 -4.60
CA ILE A 113 2.10 16.23 -5.06
C ILE A 113 2.48 15.73 -6.46
N ARG A 114 2.35 14.42 -6.72
CA ARG A 114 2.59 13.84 -8.04
C ARG A 114 1.62 14.43 -9.06
N MET A 115 0.33 14.49 -8.76
CA MET A 115 -0.66 15.13 -9.64
C MET A 115 -0.32 16.60 -9.90
N PHE A 116 0.12 17.35 -8.89
CA PHE A 116 0.49 18.76 -9.04
C PHE A 116 1.75 18.95 -9.91
N PHE A 117 2.77 18.10 -9.73
CA PHE A 117 4.01 18.16 -10.53
C PHE A 117 3.81 17.66 -11.97
N PHE A 118 3.00 16.61 -12.18
CA PHE A 118 2.74 16.05 -13.51
C PHE A 118 1.69 16.84 -14.30
N ARG A 119 0.78 17.58 -13.64
CA ARG A 119 -0.17 18.49 -14.33
C ARG A 119 0.53 19.65 -15.07
N LYS A 120 1.80 19.94 -14.76
CA LYS A 120 2.58 20.93 -15.50
C LYS A 120 3.14 20.41 -16.85
N ARG A 121 2.98 19.12 -17.18
CA ARG A 121 3.39 18.55 -18.47
C ARG A 121 2.24 18.23 -19.44
N GLU A 122 0.99 18.34 -19.02
CA GLU A 122 -0.16 17.93 -19.83
C GLU A 122 -1.03 19.15 -20.19
N SER A 123 -0.45 20.03 -21.01
CA SER A 123 -1.18 21.02 -21.80
C SER A 123 -1.08 20.64 -23.27
N ALA A 124 -1.81 19.60 -23.67
CA ALA A 124 -2.18 19.35 -25.05
C ALA A 124 -3.64 18.79 -25.09
N PRO A 125 -4.52 19.26 -26.00
CA PRO A 125 -5.98 19.22 -25.79
C PRO A 125 -6.65 17.87 -26.12
N PRO A 126 -7.92 17.68 -25.70
CA PRO A 126 -8.70 16.44 -25.79
C PRO A 126 -9.24 16.18 -27.20
N GLN A 127 -9.03 14.96 -27.70
CA GLN A 127 -9.62 14.40 -28.93
C GLN A 127 -9.94 12.92 -28.66
N ALA A 128 -11.05 12.32 -29.03
CA ALA A 128 -12.31 12.78 -29.60
C ALA A 128 -13.36 11.72 -29.24
N THR A 129 -14.57 12.16 -28.90
CA THR A 129 -15.76 11.32 -28.82
C THR A 129 -15.91 10.52 -30.12
N ILE A 130 -15.82 9.20 -30.08
CA ILE A 130 -16.31 8.37 -31.18
C ILE A 130 -17.81 8.19 -30.94
N PRO A 131 -18.71 8.72 -31.79
CA PRO A 131 -20.12 8.41 -31.69
C PRO A 131 -20.32 6.92 -32.00
N VAL A 132 -20.78 6.16 -31.02
CA VAL A 132 -21.22 4.76 -31.18
C VAL A 132 -22.61 4.78 -31.81
N PHE A 133 -22.71 5.20 -33.07
CA PHE A 133 -23.93 5.07 -33.87
C PHE A 133 -23.61 5.08 -35.36
N GLU A 134 -22.87 4.07 -35.82
CA GLU A 134 -22.89 3.66 -37.23
C GLU A 134 -22.55 2.16 -37.29
N ILE A 135 -23.44 1.35 -36.72
CA ILE A 135 -23.60 -0.06 -37.11
C ILE A 135 -24.98 -0.13 -37.75
N GLU A 136 -25.11 0.52 -38.91
CA GLU A 136 -26.23 0.25 -39.80
C GLU A 136 -25.95 -1.08 -40.52
N SER A 137 -26.92 -1.98 -40.40
CA SER A 137 -27.52 -2.71 -41.52
C SER A 137 -26.56 -3.30 -42.57
N GLY A 138 -26.38 -4.62 -42.53
CA GLY A 138 -25.67 -5.33 -43.59
C GLY A 138 -25.66 -6.84 -43.43
N ASP A 139 -26.85 -7.43 -43.27
CA ASP A 139 -27.12 -8.87 -43.37
C ASP A 139 -26.49 -9.46 -44.65
N PRO A 140 -25.59 -10.47 -44.57
CA PRO A 140 -25.00 -11.10 -45.74
C PRO A 140 -25.89 -12.19 -46.39
N THR A 141 -27.16 -12.32 -46.01
CA THR A 141 -28.09 -13.30 -46.59
C THR A 141 -29.17 -12.69 -47.49
N ALA A 142 -28.80 -12.25 -48.71
CA ALA A 142 -29.73 -12.19 -49.84
C ALA A 142 -29.00 -12.24 -51.20
N THR A 143 -29.12 -13.37 -51.90
CA THR A 143 -29.53 -13.52 -53.32
C THR A 143 -28.96 -12.49 -54.32
N GLY A 144 -28.14 -12.80 -55.34
CA GLY A 144 -28.25 -13.90 -56.32
C GLY A 144 -28.42 -13.31 -57.73
N ALA A 145 -27.39 -13.39 -58.58
CA ALA A 145 -27.51 -13.27 -60.04
C ALA A 145 -26.27 -13.89 -60.73
N GLY A 146 -26.46 -14.95 -61.53
CA GLY A 146 -25.43 -15.51 -62.43
C GLY A 146 -25.29 -14.68 -63.74
N PRO A 147 -24.68 -15.18 -64.85
CA PRO A 147 -24.13 -16.52 -65.10
C PRO A 147 -22.74 -16.59 -65.81
N ALA A 148 -22.24 -17.84 -65.96
CA ALA A 148 -21.38 -18.39 -67.05
C ALA A 148 -19.82 -18.23 -66.99
N PRO A 149 -19.01 -19.07 -67.70
CA PRO A 149 -19.13 -20.50 -67.98
C PRO A 149 -17.81 -21.34 -67.85
N ARG A 150 -18.00 -22.65 -67.60
CA ARG A 150 -17.29 -23.85 -68.13
C ARG A 150 -15.78 -23.85 -68.47
N ARG A 151 -15.04 -24.77 -67.81
CA ARG A 151 -14.14 -25.86 -68.31
C ARG A 151 -12.98 -26.02 -67.32
N GLY A 152 -12.51 -27.20 -66.93
CA GLY A 152 -12.76 -28.56 -67.39
C GLY A 152 -12.00 -29.53 -66.49
N ARG A 153 -12.65 -30.65 -66.26
CA ARG A 153 -12.27 -31.84 -65.48
C ARG A 153 -11.09 -32.60 -66.12
N LYS A 154 -10.48 -33.47 -65.29
CA LYS A 154 -9.63 -34.66 -65.57
C LYS A 154 -8.15 -34.40 -65.25
N ARG A 155 -7.43 -35.26 -64.54
CA ARG A 155 -7.69 -36.62 -64.03
C ARG A 155 -6.65 -36.91 -62.96
#